data_AF-A0A0B1Z2L1-F1
#
_entry.id   AF-A0A0B1Z2L1-F1
#
_cell.length_a   1.000
_cell.length_b   1.000
_cell.length_c   1.000
_cell.angle_alpha   90.00
_cell.angle_beta   90.00
_cell.angle_gamma   90.00
#
_symmetry.space_group_name_H-M   'P 1'
#
loop_
_entity.id
_entity.type
_entity.pdbx_description
1 polymer ?
#
loop_
_entity_poly.entity_id
_entity_poly.type
_entity_poly.pdbx_seq_one_letter_code
_entity_poly.pdbx_strand_id
1 'polypeptide(L)'
;MQTDLNHDVYQTCEALLALTPAADIVSSDALGSDGAIVPSTVEDYPLARKRMPRANVPAPEQVARNRAWLAILNTYLATESYTAYLAQCLDLLNLLVPNLRALLDGQFRGKTDATALNALGRVYEAAIGLVAPQEEPLAARVQRWSRLPSILSSCSTDLVRRFLALPQGAPAYMGWLSDIQKSIATAASEESWDVLSIEAPKELDELRRLVEMVQTMAGESEKRGRHPFLTHRSRTAPKGSALGKAALATRRYREAELNNLEGRLRTELTAISPGIGVHLLAEATIPEVWPPADVLVTLPVNTDGTDVDLASGWPAWRALVEDGRKICVLPVMNRLGLTSLATSGFDRLFPVLPHELAQPWCAAAGLEAAPLDSLNAFTRLTNPLAELQGIDAYWCSKGTRTPEEERIYRAVSETLDEAREAWSNLALTDDIKGAGLQLLDVALQGEFPIANAAARLLHGERTQTIDVIESFVLGLTLFDCQRTGERSAQTRQ
;
A
#
# COMPACT_ATOMS: atom_id res chain seq x y z
N MET A 1 -17.05 4.04 -1.75
CA MET A 1 -16.09 2.96 -2.05
C MET A 1 -16.01 2.87 -3.56
N GLN A 2 -14.85 3.08 -4.16
CA GLN A 2 -14.69 2.72 -5.57
C GLN A 2 -14.50 1.20 -5.60
N THR A 3 -15.49 0.46 -6.11
CA THR A 3 -15.35 -0.97 -6.39
C THR A 3 -14.18 -1.17 -7.35
N ASP A 4 -13.45 -2.28 -7.19
CA ASP A 4 -12.40 -2.65 -8.15
C ASP A 4 -13.06 -3.05 -9.46
N LEU A 5 -13.29 -2.07 -10.34
CA LEU A 5 -13.94 -2.26 -11.63
C LEU A 5 -13.23 -3.32 -12.48
N ASN A 6 -11.91 -3.50 -12.32
CA ASN A 6 -11.19 -4.57 -13.01
C ASN A 6 -11.58 -5.94 -12.49
N HIS A 7 -11.80 -6.07 -11.17
CA HIS A 7 -12.30 -7.29 -10.56
C HIS A 7 -13.72 -7.63 -11.04
N ASP A 8 -14.62 -6.64 -11.09
CA ASP A 8 -16.01 -6.85 -11.50
C ASP A 8 -16.12 -7.24 -12.99
N VAL A 9 -15.34 -6.58 -13.86
CA VAL A 9 -15.25 -6.93 -15.29
C VAL A 9 -14.67 -8.33 -15.47
N TYR A 10 -13.69 -8.73 -14.66
CA TYR A 10 -13.14 -10.08 -14.65
C TYR A 10 -14.18 -11.13 -14.23
N GLN A 11 -14.90 -10.92 -13.11
CA GLN A 11 -15.94 -11.83 -12.64
C GLN A 11 -17.06 -12.00 -13.68
N THR A 12 -17.44 -10.90 -14.33
CA THR A 12 -18.44 -10.93 -15.41
C THR A 12 -17.97 -11.79 -16.59
N CYS A 13 -16.71 -11.64 -17.00
CA CYS A 13 -16.13 -12.48 -18.05
C CYS A 13 -16.11 -13.97 -17.67
N GLU A 14 -15.78 -14.29 -16.42
CA GLU A 14 -15.79 -15.65 -15.90
C GLU A 14 -17.20 -16.27 -15.95
N ALA A 15 -18.21 -15.53 -15.49
CA ALA A 15 -19.60 -15.97 -15.53
C ALA A 15 -20.10 -16.19 -16.97
N LEU A 16 -19.78 -15.28 -17.89
CA LEU A 16 -20.15 -15.38 -19.31
C LEU A 16 -19.50 -16.59 -20.00
N LEU A 17 -18.24 -16.91 -19.68
CA LEU A 17 -17.56 -18.13 -20.17
C LEU A 17 -18.21 -19.41 -19.60
N ALA A 18 -18.70 -19.38 -18.36
CA ALA A 18 -19.42 -20.50 -17.78
C ALA A 18 -20.78 -20.72 -18.46
N LEU A 19 -21.51 -19.63 -18.74
CA LEU A 19 -22.81 -19.66 -19.43
C LEU A 19 -22.70 -20.04 -20.90
N THR A 20 -21.56 -19.75 -21.55
CA THR A 20 -21.32 -20.06 -22.97
C THR A 20 -20.08 -20.95 -23.15
N PRO A 21 -20.19 -22.28 -22.91
CA PRO A 21 -19.04 -23.19 -22.95
C PRO A 21 -18.35 -23.27 -24.31
N ALA A 22 -19.07 -22.95 -25.40
CA ALA A 22 -18.55 -22.97 -26.77
C ALA A 22 -17.85 -21.67 -27.19
N ALA A 23 -17.82 -20.64 -26.34
CA ALA A 23 -17.15 -19.38 -26.66
C ALA A 23 -15.63 -19.52 -26.54
N ASP A 24 -14.90 -19.19 -27.61
CA ASP A 24 -13.44 -19.18 -27.63
C ASP A 24 -12.85 -17.95 -26.90
N ILE A 25 -13.61 -16.86 -26.85
CA ILE A 25 -13.22 -15.58 -26.24
C ILE A 25 -14.46 -14.94 -25.61
N VAL A 26 -14.28 -14.36 -24.43
CA VAL A 26 -15.24 -13.42 -23.83
C VAL A 26 -14.60 -12.03 -23.71
N SER A 27 -15.42 -10.98 -23.79
CA SER A 27 -15.01 -9.64 -23.46
C SER A 27 -16.11 -8.89 -22.70
N SER A 28 -15.68 -8.04 -21.77
CA SER A 28 -16.55 -7.12 -21.04
C SER A 28 -15.84 -5.78 -20.87
N ASP A 29 -16.62 -4.71 -21.00
CA ASP A 29 -16.19 -3.32 -20.88
C ASP A 29 -17.02 -2.65 -19.77
N ALA A 30 -16.35 -1.92 -18.87
CA ALA A 30 -17.04 -1.07 -17.91
C ALA A 30 -17.56 0.19 -18.61
N LEU A 31 -18.84 0.50 -18.39
CA LEU A 31 -19.51 1.67 -18.94
C LEU A 31 -19.80 2.69 -17.82
N GLY A 32 -19.75 3.97 -18.17
CA GLY A 32 -20.17 5.07 -17.31
C GLY A 32 -21.68 5.21 -17.23
N SER A 33 -22.15 6.17 -16.43
CA SER A 33 -23.57 6.53 -16.30
C SER A 33 -24.17 7.10 -17.59
N ASP A 34 -23.33 7.56 -18.51
CA ASP A 34 -23.68 8.01 -19.86
C ASP A 34 -23.73 6.88 -20.90
N GLY A 35 -23.42 5.64 -20.49
CA GLY A 35 -23.35 4.48 -21.36
C GLY A 35 -22.09 4.43 -22.25
N ALA A 36 -21.16 5.38 -22.09
CA ALA A 36 -19.89 5.37 -22.79
C ALA A 36 -18.86 4.52 -22.03
N ILE A 37 -17.83 4.05 -22.73
CA ILE A 37 -16.70 3.38 -22.09
C ILE A 37 -15.94 4.43 -21.29
N VAL A 38 -15.81 4.22 -19.99
CA VAL A 38 -15.04 5.14 -19.14
C VAL A 38 -13.57 5.06 -19.58
N PRO A 39 -12.95 6.17 -20.03
CA PRO A 39 -11.55 6.16 -20.35
C PRO A 39 -10.75 6.12 -19.05
N SER A 40 -9.63 5.40 -19.11
CA SER A 40 -8.52 5.57 -18.21
C SER A 40 -8.03 7.00 -18.33
N THR A 41 -7.71 7.61 -17.19
CA THR A 41 -7.00 8.90 -17.12
C THR A 41 -5.57 8.82 -17.69
N VAL A 42 -5.13 7.62 -18.08
CA VAL A 42 -3.83 7.29 -18.63
C VAL A 42 -4.04 6.66 -20.02
N GLU A 43 -3.83 7.47 -21.08
CA GLU A 43 -3.65 7.06 -22.49
C GLU A 43 -4.88 6.67 -23.34
N ASP A 44 -6.05 7.28 -23.14
CA ASP A 44 -7.27 7.03 -23.95
C ASP A 44 -7.72 5.55 -24.02
N TYR A 45 -7.17 4.69 -23.17
CA TYR A 45 -7.59 3.30 -23.05
C TYR A 45 -8.82 3.18 -22.16
N PRO A 46 -9.66 2.14 -22.28
CA PRO A 46 -10.74 1.90 -21.33
C PRO A 46 -10.22 1.70 -19.90
N LEU A 47 -10.89 2.30 -18.91
CA LEU A 47 -10.58 2.21 -17.48
C LEU A 47 -10.60 0.76 -16.97
N ALA A 48 -11.58 -0.02 -17.42
CA ALA A 48 -11.67 -1.45 -17.15
C ALA A 48 -12.26 -2.16 -18.38
N ARG A 49 -11.39 -2.85 -19.11
CA ARG A 49 -11.73 -3.73 -20.24
C ARG A 49 -11.02 -5.06 -20.04
N LYS A 50 -11.76 -6.16 -20.15
CA LYS A 50 -11.16 -7.50 -20.12
C LYS A 50 -11.55 -8.26 -21.37
N ARG A 51 -10.56 -8.92 -21.97
CA ARG A 51 -10.74 -9.90 -23.04
C ARG A 51 -10.03 -11.18 -22.63
N MET A 52 -10.78 -12.26 -22.42
CA MET A 52 -10.25 -13.53 -21.91
C MET A 52 -10.44 -14.63 -22.97
N PRO A 53 -9.35 -15.06 -23.62
CA PRO A 53 -9.36 -16.29 -24.43
C PRO A 53 -9.54 -17.50 -23.53
N ARG A 54 -10.42 -18.43 -23.91
CA ARG A 54 -10.67 -19.69 -23.19
C ARG A 54 -9.38 -20.46 -22.90
N ALA A 55 -8.47 -20.50 -23.86
CA ALA A 55 -7.19 -21.21 -23.75
C ALA A 55 -6.30 -20.72 -22.59
N ASN A 56 -6.46 -19.46 -22.15
CA ASN A 56 -5.66 -18.87 -21.08
C ASN A 56 -6.35 -18.96 -19.71
N VAL A 57 -7.58 -19.44 -19.65
CA VAL A 57 -8.34 -19.61 -18.42
C VAL A 57 -8.24 -21.08 -18.01
N PRO A 58 -7.44 -21.43 -17.00
CA PRO A 58 -7.34 -22.82 -16.55
C PRO A 58 -8.71 -23.29 -16.09
N ALA A 59 -9.07 -24.53 -16.44
CA ALA A 59 -10.34 -25.12 -16.02
C ALA A 59 -10.42 -25.12 -14.48
N PRO A 60 -11.44 -24.48 -13.87
CA PRO A 60 -11.59 -24.42 -12.42
C PRO A 60 -11.54 -25.80 -11.77
N GLU A 61 -12.06 -26.83 -12.45
CA GLU A 61 -12.04 -28.23 -12.00
C GLU A 61 -10.63 -28.81 -11.96
N GLN A 62 -9.76 -28.44 -12.92
CA GLN A 62 -8.37 -28.88 -12.92
C GLN A 62 -7.58 -28.22 -11.79
N VAL A 63 -7.81 -26.93 -11.55
CA VAL A 63 -7.20 -26.21 -10.41
C VAL A 63 -7.69 -26.81 -9.09
N ALA A 64 -9.00 -27.05 -8.96
CA ALA A 64 -9.60 -27.69 -7.79
C ALA A 64 -9.05 -29.11 -7.57
N ARG A 65 -8.92 -29.91 -8.63
CA ARG A 65 -8.33 -31.25 -8.57
C ARG A 65 -6.86 -31.21 -8.12
N ASN A 66 -6.05 -30.30 -8.65
CA ASN A 66 -4.65 -30.16 -8.25
C ASN A 66 -4.54 -29.72 -6.78
N ARG A 67 -5.39 -28.78 -6.33
CA ARG A 67 -5.48 -28.38 -4.92
C ARG A 67 -5.89 -29.54 -4.02
N ALA A 68 -6.86 -30.35 -4.45
CA ALA A 68 -7.31 -31.53 -3.72
C ALA A 68 -6.18 -32.58 -3.60
N TRP A 69 -5.43 -32.84 -4.68
CA TRP A 69 -4.27 -33.73 -4.64
C TRP A 69 -3.18 -33.24 -3.68
N LEU A 70 -2.87 -31.94 -3.71
CA LEU A 70 -1.92 -31.34 -2.77
C LEU A 70 -2.42 -31.43 -1.33
N ALA A 71 -3.72 -31.21 -1.10
CA ALA A 71 -4.31 -31.37 0.23
C ALA A 71 -4.15 -32.79 0.76
N ILE A 72 -4.46 -33.80 -0.06
CA ILE A 72 -4.29 -35.22 0.29
C ILE A 72 -2.83 -35.53 0.63
N LEU A 73 -1.89 -35.13 -0.23
CA LEU A 73 -0.46 -35.34 0.01
C LEU A 73 0.00 -34.67 1.31
N ASN A 74 -0.45 -33.45 1.58
CA ASN A 74 -0.12 -32.74 2.80
C ASN A 74 -0.70 -33.44 4.04
N THR A 75 -1.93 -33.98 3.97
CA THR A 75 -2.50 -34.76 5.07
C THR A 75 -1.67 -36.01 5.39
N TYR A 76 -1.14 -36.69 4.36
CA TYR A 76 -0.28 -37.86 4.56
C TYR A 76 1.12 -37.53 5.10
N LEU A 77 1.66 -36.35 4.76
CA LEU A 77 3.00 -35.92 5.14
C LEU A 77 3.03 -35.05 6.41
N ALA A 78 1.86 -34.61 6.89
CA ALA A 78 1.74 -33.71 8.03
C ALA A 78 2.31 -34.32 9.32
N THR A 79 2.87 -33.45 10.15
CA THR A 79 3.23 -33.80 11.54
C THR A 79 1.97 -34.23 12.32
N GLU A 80 2.13 -35.10 13.31
CA GLU A 80 1.05 -35.72 14.10
C GLU A 80 0.06 -34.72 14.73
N SER A 81 0.51 -33.51 15.09
CA SER A 81 -0.34 -32.45 15.62
C SER A 81 0.23 -31.05 15.30
N TYR A 82 -0.64 -30.03 15.30
CA TYR A 82 -0.21 -28.65 15.07
C TYR A 82 0.72 -28.14 16.18
N THR A 83 0.48 -28.56 17.43
CA THR A 83 1.38 -28.31 18.56
C THR A 83 2.77 -28.88 18.33
N ALA A 84 2.87 -30.14 17.89
CA ALA A 84 4.16 -30.78 17.59
C ALA A 84 4.86 -30.10 16.41
N TYR A 85 4.10 -29.70 15.38
CA TYR A 85 4.60 -28.94 14.25
C TYR A 85 5.21 -27.59 14.68
N LEU A 86 4.50 -26.79 15.47
CA LEU A 86 5.00 -25.51 15.96
C LEU A 86 6.19 -25.69 16.91
N ALA A 87 6.18 -26.72 17.76
CA ALA A 87 7.29 -27.00 18.66
C ALA A 87 8.56 -27.34 17.87
N GLN A 88 8.44 -28.17 16.83
CA GLN A 88 9.55 -28.48 15.94
C GLN A 88 10.04 -27.24 15.18
N CYS A 89 9.15 -26.37 14.71
CA CYS A 89 9.53 -25.10 14.10
C CYS A 89 10.29 -24.19 15.08
N LEU A 90 9.85 -24.14 16.34
CA LEU A 90 10.52 -23.36 17.38
C LEU A 90 11.92 -23.91 17.68
N ASP A 91 12.08 -25.22 17.79
CA ASP A 91 13.40 -25.85 17.95
C ASP A 91 14.34 -25.52 16.79
N LEU A 92 13.82 -25.53 15.56
CA LEU A 92 14.59 -25.14 14.38
C LEU A 92 14.94 -23.65 14.37
N LEU A 93 14.04 -22.76 14.84
CA LEU A 93 14.32 -21.34 15.01
C LEU A 93 15.43 -21.11 16.05
N ASN A 94 15.35 -21.80 17.19
CA ASN A 94 16.34 -21.78 18.26
C ASN A 94 17.71 -22.28 17.78
N LEU A 95 17.76 -23.17 16.79
CA LEU A 95 19.01 -23.56 16.14
C LEU A 95 19.44 -22.55 15.07
N LEU A 96 18.51 -22.04 14.27
CA LEU A 96 18.79 -21.16 13.13
C LEU A 96 19.44 -19.84 13.55
N VAL A 97 18.78 -19.08 14.42
CA VAL A 97 19.16 -17.70 14.77
C VAL A 97 20.58 -17.60 15.35
N PRO A 98 20.96 -18.36 16.40
CA PRO A 98 22.30 -18.24 16.98
C PRO A 98 23.40 -18.74 16.02
N ASN A 99 23.14 -19.78 15.22
CA ASN A 99 24.13 -20.29 14.26
C ASN A 99 24.32 -19.33 13.09
N LEU A 100 23.25 -18.67 12.62
CA LEU A 100 23.35 -17.64 11.59
C LEU A 100 24.17 -16.43 12.09
N ARG A 101 23.91 -15.97 13.31
CA ARG A 101 24.71 -14.91 13.96
C ARG A 101 26.17 -15.32 14.10
N ALA A 102 26.44 -16.53 14.59
CA ALA A 102 27.80 -17.04 14.80
C ALA A 102 28.58 -17.14 13.48
N LEU A 103 27.94 -17.63 12.42
CA LEU A 103 28.53 -17.74 11.09
C LEU A 103 28.91 -16.36 10.54
N LEU A 104 27.97 -15.41 10.52
CA LEU A 104 28.21 -14.05 10.02
C LEU A 104 29.25 -13.31 10.86
N ASP A 105 29.17 -13.39 12.19
CA ASP A 105 30.16 -12.80 13.10
C ASP A 105 31.56 -13.38 12.90
N GLY A 106 31.66 -14.70 12.68
CA GLY A 106 32.90 -15.36 12.30
C GLY A 106 33.49 -14.77 11.02
N GLN A 107 32.67 -14.65 9.98
CA GLN A 107 33.11 -14.14 8.68
C GLN A 107 33.62 -12.68 8.75
N PHE A 108 32.96 -11.80 9.52
CA PHE A 108 33.47 -10.43 9.76
C PHE A 108 34.82 -10.40 10.47
N ARG A 109 35.13 -11.41 11.29
CA ARG A 109 36.46 -11.60 11.90
C ARG A 109 37.46 -12.28 10.97
N GLY A 110 37.00 -12.77 9.82
CA GLY A 110 37.80 -13.55 8.86
C GLY A 110 38.01 -15.00 9.29
N LYS A 111 37.08 -15.58 10.06
CA LYS A 111 37.09 -16.98 10.51
C LYS A 111 35.82 -17.67 10.00
N THR A 112 35.92 -18.92 9.56
CA THR A 112 34.75 -19.73 9.20
C THR A 112 34.35 -20.62 10.36
N ASP A 113 33.08 -20.60 10.75
CA ASP A 113 32.52 -21.49 11.77
C ASP A 113 31.82 -22.67 11.09
N ALA A 114 32.56 -23.77 10.91
CA ALA A 114 32.04 -24.98 10.25
C ALA A 114 30.92 -25.65 11.06
N THR A 115 30.94 -25.52 12.39
CA THR A 115 29.88 -26.05 13.26
C THR A 115 28.57 -25.32 13.03
N ALA A 116 28.62 -23.98 12.95
CA ALA A 116 27.47 -23.17 12.62
C ALA A 116 26.92 -23.49 11.21
N LEU A 117 27.81 -23.64 10.22
CA LEU A 117 27.40 -24.00 8.85
C LEU A 117 26.70 -25.37 8.80
N ASN A 118 27.24 -26.38 9.48
CA ASN A 118 26.62 -27.70 9.54
C ASN A 118 25.26 -27.67 10.27
N ALA A 119 25.13 -26.85 11.31
CA ALA A 119 23.84 -26.66 11.98
C ALA A 119 22.79 -26.03 11.06
N LEU A 120 23.17 -25.03 10.25
CA LEU A 120 22.28 -24.44 9.25
C LEU A 120 21.87 -25.46 8.18
N GLY A 121 22.79 -26.31 7.71
CA GLY A 121 22.46 -27.41 6.79
C GLY A 121 21.43 -28.38 7.37
N ARG A 122 21.52 -28.73 8.66
CA ARG A 122 20.50 -29.56 9.33
C ARG A 122 19.15 -28.86 9.43
N VAL A 123 19.14 -27.54 9.69
CA VAL A 123 17.89 -26.76 9.71
C VAL A 123 17.23 -26.78 8.33
N TYR A 124 18.00 -26.62 7.25
CA TYR A 124 17.47 -26.68 5.89
C TYR A 124 16.79 -28.02 5.58
N GLU A 125 17.50 -29.14 5.81
CA GLU A 125 16.97 -30.48 5.54
C GLU A 125 15.71 -30.79 6.37
N ALA A 126 15.69 -30.36 7.64
CA ALA A 126 14.51 -30.51 8.48
C ALA A 126 13.34 -29.62 8.01
N ALA A 127 13.63 -28.39 7.57
CA ALA A 127 12.62 -27.43 7.15
C ALA A 127 11.92 -27.82 5.85
N ILE A 128 12.63 -28.38 4.87
CA ILE A 128 12.00 -28.82 3.61
C ILE A 128 11.09 -30.05 3.79
N GLY A 129 11.30 -30.83 4.85
CA GLY A 129 10.46 -31.97 5.22
C GLY A 129 9.27 -31.62 6.12
N LEU A 130 9.18 -30.38 6.60
CA LEU A 130 8.13 -29.94 7.52
C LEU A 130 6.84 -29.59 6.77
N VAL A 131 5.75 -30.28 7.11
CA VAL A 131 4.41 -30.04 6.56
C VAL A 131 3.44 -29.78 7.71
N ALA A 132 2.81 -28.60 7.68
CA ALA A 132 1.82 -28.23 8.69
C ALA A 132 0.58 -29.14 8.58
N PRO A 133 0.06 -29.68 9.70
CA PRO A 133 -1.21 -30.38 9.70
C PRO A 133 -2.35 -29.41 9.37
N GLN A 134 -3.36 -29.91 8.66
CA GLN A 134 -4.55 -29.11 8.37
C GLN A 134 -5.42 -29.02 9.62
N GLU A 135 -5.61 -27.81 10.16
CA GLU A 135 -6.67 -27.56 11.12
C GLU A 135 -8.02 -27.56 10.39
N GLU A 136 -9.03 -28.24 10.93
CA GLU A 136 -10.39 -28.15 10.39
C GLU A 136 -10.83 -26.67 10.45
N PRO A 137 -11.25 -26.08 9.31
CA PRO A 137 -11.68 -24.70 9.31
C PRO A 137 -12.94 -24.57 10.18
N LEU A 138 -12.80 -23.94 11.35
CA LEU A 138 -13.94 -23.30 12.02
C LEU A 138 -14.59 -22.38 10.99
N ALA A 139 -15.87 -22.65 10.70
CA ALA A 139 -16.59 -22.10 9.56
C ALA A 139 -16.27 -20.61 9.32
N ALA A 140 -15.94 -20.28 8.06
CA ALA A 140 -15.58 -18.97 7.51
C ALA A 140 -14.10 -18.51 7.57
N ARG A 141 -13.14 -19.29 8.10
CA ARG A 141 -11.70 -18.96 7.94
C ARG A 141 -11.13 -19.47 6.62
N VAL A 142 -10.54 -18.57 5.84
CA VAL A 142 -9.68 -18.90 4.67
C VAL A 142 -8.63 -19.91 5.10
N GLN A 143 -8.45 -20.98 4.32
CA GLN A 143 -7.44 -22.02 4.57
C GLN A 143 -6.05 -21.37 4.63
N ARG A 144 -5.44 -21.39 5.82
CA ARG A 144 -4.16 -20.72 6.09
C ARG A 144 -3.01 -21.69 5.85
N TRP A 145 -1.98 -21.21 5.16
CA TRP A 145 -0.78 -21.98 4.86
C TRP A 145 0.37 -21.45 5.70
N SER A 146 0.99 -22.31 6.50
CA SER A 146 2.12 -21.89 7.31
C SER A 146 3.30 -21.47 6.43
N ARG A 147 3.91 -20.34 6.78
CA ARG A 147 5.09 -19.79 6.09
C ARG A 147 6.41 -20.22 6.74
N LEU A 148 6.35 -20.85 7.92
CA LEU A 148 7.51 -21.23 8.73
C LEU A 148 8.53 -22.13 7.98
N PRO A 149 8.14 -23.17 7.23
CA PRO A 149 9.10 -24.04 6.54
C PRO A 149 9.89 -23.28 5.47
N SER A 150 9.22 -22.40 4.73
CA SER A 150 9.85 -21.53 3.73
C SER A 150 10.81 -20.53 4.38
N ILE A 151 10.44 -19.94 5.52
CA ILE A 151 11.31 -19.01 6.27
C ILE A 151 12.56 -19.74 6.77
N LEU A 152 12.40 -20.91 7.41
CA LEU A 152 13.50 -21.70 7.96
C LEU A 152 14.49 -22.17 6.87
N SER A 153 13.98 -22.71 5.77
CA SER A 153 14.80 -23.17 4.65
C SER A 153 15.51 -22.01 3.93
N SER A 154 14.81 -20.90 3.69
CA SER A 154 15.36 -19.72 3.02
C SER A 154 16.45 -19.03 3.86
N CYS A 155 16.21 -18.85 5.16
CA CYS A 155 17.16 -18.18 6.05
C CYS A 155 18.38 -19.04 6.40
N SER A 156 18.27 -20.37 6.36
CA SER A 156 19.40 -21.27 6.63
C SER A 156 20.41 -21.33 5.48
N THR A 157 19.97 -21.14 4.23
CA THR A 157 20.82 -21.33 3.04
C THR A 157 20.89 -20.09 2.16
N ASP A 158 19.77 -19.70 1.57
CA ASP A 158 19.67 -18.66 0.56
C ASP A 158 20.09 -17.29 1.08
N LEU A 159 19.79 -16.99 2.35
CA LEU A 159 20.23 -15.76 3.00
C LEU A 159 21.76 -15.66 2.98
N VAL A 160 22.47 -16.72 3.38
CA VAL A 160 23.95 -16.73 3.42
C VAL A 160 24.53 -16.74 2.01
N ARG A 161 24.00 -17.59 1.13
CA ARG A 161 24.48 -17.77 -0.24
C ARG A 161 24.41 -16.47 -1.05
N ARG A 162 23.28 -15.77 -0.99
CA ARG A 162 23.09 -14.49 -1.70
C ARG A 162 23.91 -13.37 -1.05
N PHE A 163 24.08 -13.36 0.28
CA PHE A 163 24.95 -12.39 0.94
C PHE A 163 26.41 -12.51 0.50
N LEU A 164 26.91 -13.72 0.32
CA LEU A 164 28.28 -13.98 -0.16
C LEU A 164 28.52 -13.56 -1.62
N ALA A 165 27.45 -13.45 -2.40
CA ALA A 165 27.51 -13.00 -3.79
C ALA A 165 27.56 -11.47 -3.94
N LEU A 166 27.44 -10.71 -2.84
CA LEU A 166 27.50 -9.25 -2.88
C LEU A 166 28.87 -8.75 -3.38
N PRO A 167 28.93 -7.67 -4.17
CA PRO A 167 27.83 -6.75 -4.50
C PRO A 167 26.94 -7.19 -5.67
N GLN A 168 27.21 -8.33 -6.32
CA GLN A 168 26.43 -8.74 -7.49
C GLN A 168 24.99 -9.13 -7.08
N GLY A 169 24.00 -8.57 -7.80
CA GLY A 169 22.59 -8.87 -7.55
C GLY A 169 22.00 -8.28 -6.26
N ALA A 170 22.66 -7.27 -5.67
CA ALA A 170 22.20 -6.63 -4.44
C ALA A 170 20.73 -6.12 -4.49
N PRO A 171 20.24 -5.47 -5.57
CA PRO A 171 18.85 -5.03 -5.64
C PRO A 171 17.84 -6.18 -5.49
N ALA A 172 17.98 -7.24 -6.30
CA ALA A 172 17.13 -8.42 -6.23
C ALA A 172 17.20 -9.12 -4.86
N TYR A 173 18.36 -9.08 -4.21
CA TYR A 173 18.52 -9.61 -2.86
C TYR A 173 17.82 -8.74 -1.81
N MET A 174 17.87 -7.42 -1.92
CA MET A 174 17.16 -6.49 -1.02
C MET A 174 15.64 -6.63 -1.10
N GLY A 175 15.08 -6.78 -2.31
CA GLY A 175 13.66 -7.06 -2.51
C GLY A 175 13.24 -8.37 -1.85
N TRP A 176 13.99 -9.45 -2.10
CA TRP A 176 13.74 -10.75 -1.48
C TRP A 176 13.83 -10.71 0.07
N LEU A 177 14.76 -9.93 0.64
CA LEU A 177 14.85 -9.74 2.09
C LEU A 177 13.63 -8.99 2.65
N SER A 178 13.03 -8.05 1.89
CA SER A 178 11.78 -7.37 2.27
C SER A 178 10.62 -8.38 2.35
N ASP A 179 10.51 -9.26 1.36
CA ASP A 179 9.47 -10.30 1.34
C ASP A 179 9.62 -11.31 2.48
N ILE A 180 10.86 -11.65 2.86
CA ILE A 180 11.12 -12.48 4.04
C ILE A 180 10.72 -11.76 5.33
N GLN A 181 11.02 -10.47 5.48
CA GLN A 181 10.60 -9.72 6.66
C GLN A 181 9.07 -9.70 6.79
N LYS A 182 8.35 -9.47 5.69
CA LYS A 182 6.88 -9.56 5.64
C LYS A 182 6.41 -10.97 6.02
N SER A 183 7.05 -12.01 5.49
CA SER A 183 6.71 -13.41 5.80
C SER A 183 6.92 -13.76 7.27
N ILE A 184 7.99 -13.26 7.90
CA ILE A 184 8.25 -13.43 9.33
C ILE A 184 7.20 -12.70 10.16
N ALA A 185 6.86 -11.45 9.81
CA ALA A 185 5.84 -10.69 10.51
C ALA A 185 4.46 -11.38 10.43
N THR A 186 4.09 -11.87 9.24
CA THR A 186 2.88 -12.65 9.05
C THR A 186 2.89 -13.95 9.87
N ALA A 187 4.00 -14.69 9.88
CA ALA A 187 4.10 -15.91 10.69
C ALA A 187 4.02 -15.61 12.21
N ALA A 188 4.50 -14.46 12.67
CA ALA A 188 4.36 -14.06 14.06
C ALA A 188 2.90 -13.76 14.44
N SER A 189 2.09 -13.21 13.52
CA SER A 189 0.72 -12.79 13.79
C SER A 189 -0.37 -13.83 13.46
N GLU A 190 -0.15 -14.66 12.42
CA GLU A 190 -1.19 -15.54 11.88
C GLU A 190 -1.13 -16.97 12.43
N GLU A 191 0.02 -17.40 12.93
CA GLU A 191 0.23 -18.74 13.51
C GLU A 191 -0.34 -18.82 14.94
N SER A 192 -0.86 -19.99 15.31
CA SER A 192 -1.47 -20.25 16.61
C SER A 192 -0.43 -20.46 17.73
N TRP A 193 0.41 -19.46 17.98
CA TRP A 193 1.47 -19.54 19.00
C TRP A 193 0.95 -19.78 20.42
N ASP A 194 -0.29 -19.37 20.71
CA ASP A 194 -0.99 -19.57 22.00
C ASP A 194 -0.98 -21.03 22.49
N VAL A 195 -0.84 -21.98 21.57
CA VAL A 195 -0.75 -23.42 21.85
C VAL A 195 0.57 -23.78 22.57
N LEU A 196 1.63 -23.00 22.37
CA LEU A 196 2.94 -23.17 23.01
C LEU A 196 3.21 -22.08 24.07
N SER A 197 2.84 -20.85 23.78
CA SER A 197 3.09 -19.68 24.63
C SER A 197 2.11 -18.54 24.33
N ILE A 198 1.83 -17.70 25.32
CA ILE A 198 0.90 -16.55 25.22
C ILE A 198 1.34 -15.53 24.16
N GLU A 199 2.64 -15.48 23.83
CA GLU A 199 3.19 -14.58 22.83
C GLU A 199 3.95 -15.37 21.76
N ALA A 200 4.10 -14.76 20.58
CA ALA A 200 4.92 -15.31 19.51
C ALA A 200 6.40 -15.44 19.95
N PRO A 201 7.16 -16.43 19.42
CA PRO A 201 8.55 -16.65 19.75
C PRO A 201 9.43 -15.42 19.51
N LYS A 202 10.29 -15.09 20.49
CA LYS A 202 11.23 -13.96 20.41
C LYS A 202 12.25 -14.17 19.28
N GLU A 203 12.53 -15.42 18.95
CA GLU A 203 13.43 -15.85 17.89
C GLU A 203 12.97 -15.35 16.51
N LEU A 204 11.66 -15.18 16.29
CA LEU A 204 11.14 -14.60 15.05
C LEU A 204 11.48 -13.11 14.95
N ASP A 205 11.33 -12.35 16.03
CA ASP A 205 11.73 -10.94 16.05
C ASP A 205 13.25 -10.79 15.91
N GLU A 206 14.02 -11.67 16.55
CA GLU A 206 15.46 -11.71 16.37
C GLU A 206 15.89 -12.01 14.93
N LEU A 207 15.23 -12.98 14.28
CA LEU A 207 15.47 -13.31 12.88
C LEU A 207 15.13 -12.13 11.99
N ARG A 208 13.97 -11.48 12.21
CA ARG A 208 13.56 -10.28 11.48
C ARG A 208 14.60 -9.16 11.57
N ARG A 209 15.09 -8.87 12.77
CA ARG A 209 16.17 -7.88 12.99
C ARG A 209 17.45 -8.28 12.27
N LEU A 210 17.79 -9.57 12.23
CA LEU A 210 18.96 -10.05 11.49
C LEU A 210 18.80 -9.85 9.98
N VAL A 211 17.64 -10.18 9.42
CA VAL A 211 17.31 -9.96 8.02
C VAL A 211 17.38 -8.46 7.67
N GLU A 212 16.87 -7.58 8.53
CA GLU A 212 16.94 -6.12 8.38
C GLU A 212 18.40 -5.60 8.39
N MET A 213 19.23 -6.10 9.32
CA MET A 213 20.66 -5.77 9.36
C MET A 213 21.37 -6.17 8.06
N VAL A 214 21.06 -7.36 7.55
CA VAL A 214 21.62 -7.90 6.30
C VAL A 214 21.15 -7.08 5.08
N GLN A 215 19.88 -6.68 5.04
CA GLN A 215 19.33 -5.83 3.98
C GLN A 215 20.04 -4.48 3.93
N THR A 216 20.24 -3.86 5.08
CA THR A 216 20.95 -2.57 5.17
C THR A 216 22.40 -2.70 4.65
N MET A 217 23.08 -3.80 4.98
CA MET A 217 24.44 -4.10 4.52
C MET A 217 24.50 -4.40 3.01
N ALA A 218 23.48 -5.06 2.45
CA ALA A 218 23.38 -5.30 1.01
C ALA A 218 23.29 -3.98 0.23
N GLY A 219 22.49 -3.02 0.71
CA GLY A 219 22.39 -1.71 0.08
C GLY A 219 23.66 -0.85 0.19
N GLU A 220 24.36 -0.89 1.33
CA GLU A 220 25.69 -0.26 1.41
C GLU A 220 26.69 -0.92 0.43
N SER A 221 26.63 -2.25 0.30
CA SER A 221 27.50 -2.98 -0.61
C SER A 221 27.27 -2.59 -2.07
N GLU A 222 26.02 -2.35 -2.45
CA GLU A 222 25.67 -1.85 -3.78
C GLU A 222 26.24 -0.45 -3.98
N LYS A 223 25.92 0.48 -3.07
CA LYS A 223 26.35 1.89 -3.17
C LYS A 223 27.87 2.04 -3.23
N ARG A 224 28.60 1.22 -2.46
CA ARG A 224 30.07 1.25 -2.40
C ARG A 224 30.74 0.33 -3.42
N GLY A 225 29.98 -0.52 -4.12
CA GLY A 225 30.52 -1.57 -4.99
C GLY A 225 31.45 -2.55 -4.27
N ARG A 226 31.28 -2.76 -2.95
CA ARG A 226 32.22 -3.51 -2.12
C ARG A 226 31.52 -4.40 -1.10
N HIS A 227 31.91 -5.67 -1.06
CA HIS A 227 31.35 -6.68 -0.16
C HIS A 227 31.43 -6.24 1.33
N PRO A 228 30.37 -6.43 2.15
CA PRO A 228 30.33 -6.00 3.56
C PRO A 228 31.47 -6.56 4.43
N PHE A 229 31.83 -7.85 4.30
CA PHE A 229 32.99 -8.44 4.98
C PHE A 229 34.34 -7.78 4.69
N LEU A 230 34.49 -7.08 3.55
CA LEU A 230 35.71 -6.31 3.25
C LEU A 230 35.62 -4.89 3.81
N THR A 231 34.42 -4.30 3.79
CA THR A 231 34.16 -2.93 4.28
C THR A 231 34.28 -2.84 5.80
N HIS A 232 33.72 -3.81 6.53
CA HIS A 232 33.63 -3.79 8.00
C HIS A 232 34.47 -4.87 8.69
N ARG A 233 35.54 -5.33 8.04
CA ARG A 233 36.39 -6.40 8.57
C ARG A 233 36.98 -6.01 9.93
N SER A 234 36.78 -6.83 10.95
CA SER A 234 37.35 -6.58 12.28
C SER A 234 37.98 -7.84 12.86
N ARG A 235 39.25 -8.08 12.52
CA ARG A 235 40.00 -9.27 12.98
C ARG A 235 40.20 -9.32 14.50
N THR A 236 40.20 -8.17 15.17
CA THR A 236 40.44 -8.01 16.61
C THR A 236 39.16 -7.95 17.44
N ALA A 237 37.97 -7.99 16.80
CA ALA A 237 36.71 -7.95 17.53
C ALA A 237 36.52 -9.21 18.40
N PRO A 238 36.02 -9.06 19.65
CA PRO A 238 35.56 -10.18 20.47
C PRO A 238 34.52 -11.02 19.75
N LYS A 239 34.49 -12.34 20.05
CA LYS A 239 33.48 -13.27 19.51
C LYS A 239 32.07 -12.74 19.82
N GLY A 240 31.20 -12.68 18.81
CA GLY A 240 29.82 -12.21 18.93
C GLY A 240 29.61 -10.70 18.81
N SER A 241 30.68 -9.91 18.63
CA SER A 241 30.57 -8.44 18.56
C SER A 241 30.82 -7.84 17.16
N ALA A 242 31.42 -8.61 16.24
CA ALA A 242 31.85 -8.10 14.95
C ALA A 242 30.66 -7.78 14.03
N LEU A 243 29.65 -8.67 14.01
CA LEU A 243 28.41 -8.45 13.27
C LEU A 243 27.68 -7.19 13.76
N GLY A 244 27.53 -7.02 15.08
CA GLY A 244 26.86 -5.85 15.66
C GLY A 244 27.58 -4.54 15.35
N LYS A 245 28.92 -4.54 15.38
CA LYS A 245 29.73 -3.37 14.98
C LYS A 245 29.56 -3.04 13.49
N ALA A 246 29.56 -4.04 12.62
CA ALA A 246 29.33 -3.86 11.19
C ALA A 246 27.93 -3.29 10.93
N ALA A 247 26.90 -3.84 11.56
CA ALA A 247 25.53 -3.37 11.44
C ALA A 247 25.38 -1.91 11.93
N LEU A 248 25.99 -1.55 13.06
CA LEU A 248 25.97 -0.19 13.58
C LEU A 248 26.69 0.80 12.64
N ALA A 249 27.85 0.42 12.11
CA ALA A 249 28.59 1.24 11.15
C ALA A 249 27.80 1.46 9.85
N THR A 250 27.15 0.40 9.35
CA THR A 250 26.26 0.44 8.18
C THR A 250 25.07 1.35 8.45
N ARG A 251 24.43 1.27 9.62
CA ARG A 251 23.30 2.13 9.99
C ARG A 251 23.69 3.61 10.01
N ARG A 252 24.83 3.94 10.63
CA ARG A 252 25.36 5.32 10.63
C ARG A 252 25.64 5.82 9.21
N TYR A 253 26.14 4.94 8.34
CA TYR A 253 26.34 5.28 6.94
C TYR A 253 25.02 5.53 6.21
N ARG A 254 24.01 4.69 6.42
CA ARG A 254 22.65 4.91 5.89
C ARG A 254 22.07 6.24 6.36
N GLU A 255 22.15 6.56 7.64
CA GLU A 255 21.64 7.82 8.21
C GLU A 255 22.37 9.04 7.59
N ALA A 256 23.69 8.96 7.43
CA ALA A 256 24.46 10.03 6.79
C ALA A 256 24.07 10.23 5.31
N GLU A 257 23.85 9.15 4.56
CA GLU A 257 23.43 9.21 3.16
C GLU A 257 21.99 9.71 3.02
N LEU A 258 21.08 9.35 3.93
CA LEU A 258 19.72 9.90 3.98
C LEU A 258 19.75 11.42 4.23
N ASN A 259 20.52 11.88 5.21
CA ASN A 259 20.64 13.30 5.52
C ASN A 259 21.25 14.08 4.35
N ASN A 260 22.23 13.50 3.65
CA ASN A 260 22.82 14.10 2.45
C ASN A 260 21.80 14.17 1.31
N LEU A 261 21.06 13.08 1.07
CA LEU A 261 20.00 13.03 0.06
C LEU A 261 18.92 14.09 0.33
N GLU A 262 18.43 14.19 1.56
CA GLU A 262 17.42 15.17 1.97
C GLU A 262 17.95 16.60 1.81
N GLY A 263 19.18 16.87 2.26
CA GLY A 263 19.80 18.19 2.12
C GLY A 263 19.99 18.62 0.66
N ARG A 264 20.43 17.70 -0.20
CA ARG A 264 20.55 17.92 -1.65
C ARG A 264 19.20 18.22 -2.28
N LEU A 265 18.24 17.32 -2.11
CA LEU A 265 16.90 17.45 -2.72
C LEU A 265 16.19 18.71 -2.24
N ARG A 266 16.30 19.05 -0.94
CA ARG A 266 15.78 20.30 -0.40
C ARG A 266 16.38 21.50 -1.11
N THR A 267 17.69 21.54 -1.30
CA THR A 267 18.37 22.66 -1.96
C THR A 267 17.96 22.78 -3.42
N GLU A 268 17.96 21.67 -4.16
CA GLU A 268 17.70 21.67 -5.60
C GLU A 268 16.21 21.93 -5.92
N LEU A 269 15.28 21.31 -5.19
CA LEU A 269 13.84 21.48 -5.45
C LEU A 269 13.35 22.87 -4.99
N THR A 270 13.84 23.41 -3.87
CA THR A 270 13.45 24.76 -3.44
C THR A 270 14.01 25.86 -4.34
N ALA A 271 15.12 25.60 -5.06
CA ALA A 271 15.62 26.50 -6.09
C ALA A 271 14.69 26.57 -7.31
N ILE A 272 14.01 25.47 -7.65
CA ILE A 272 13.04 25.41 -8.76
C ILE A 272 11.68 25.98 -8.33
N SER A 273 11.22 25.61 -7.14
CA SER A 273 9.91 25.97 -6.61
C SER A 273 10.05 26.56 -5.21
N PRO A 274 10.23 27.89 -5.10
CA PRO A 274 10.34 28.55 -3.80
C PRO A 274 9.08 28.31 -2.95
N GLY A 275 9.27 28.03 -1.66
CA GLY A 275 8.17 27.85 -0.71
C GLY A 275 7.73 26.40 -0.47
N ILE A 276 8.22 25.43 -1.24
CA ILE A 276 7.96 24.01 -0.96
C ILE A 276 8.79 23.52 0.23
N GLY A 277 8.25 22.58 1.00
CA GLY A 277 9.04 21.78 1.94
C GLY A 277 9.44 20.45 1.31
N VAL A 278 10.61 19.93 1.71
CA VAL A 278 11.12 18.64 1.23
C VAL A 278 11.55 17.81 2.43
N HIS A 279 11.03 16.60 2.47
CA HIS A 279 11.20 15.62 3.54
C HIS A 279 11.40 14.22 2.94
N LEU A 280 11.93 13.30 3.72
CA LEU A 280 12.04 11.89 3.35
C LEU A 280 11.08 11.05 4.19
N LEU A 281 10.37 10.12 3.54
CA LEU A 281 9.56 9.10 4.21
C LEU A 281 10.42 7.87 4.45
N ALA A 282 10.46 7.41 5.71
CA ALA A 282 11.28 6.28 6.13
C ALA A 282 10.82 4.93 5.54
N GLU A 283 9.51 4.81 5.25
CA GLU A 283 8.94 3.66 4.55
C GLU A 283 9.03 3.88 3.05
N ALA A 284 10.03 3.28 2.42
CA ALA A 284 10.21 3.32 0.97
C ALA A 284 9.28 2.34 0.28
N THR A 285 8.65 2.78 -0.81
CA THR A 285 7.82 1.89 -1.65
C THR A 285 8.68 0.83 -2.35
N ILE A 286 9.88 1.22 -2.77
CA ILE A 286 10.87 0.35 -3.42
C ILE A 286 12.09 0.24 -2.51
N PRO A 287 12.19 -0.82 -1.66
CA PRO A 287 13.31 -1.01 -0.74
C PRO A 287 14.66 -1.16 -1.45
N GLU A 288 14.66 -1.51 -2.74
CA GLU A 288 15.85 -1.72 -3.56
C GLU A 288 16.60 -0.41 -3.86
N VAL A 289 15.93 0.74 -3.83
CA VAL A 289 16.58 2.03 -4.11
C VAL A 289 17.25 2.56 -2.84
N TRP A 290 18.58 2.45 -2.77
CA TRP A 290 19.33 2.75 -1.55
C TRP A 290 19.92 4.18 -1.52
N PRO A 291 19.80 4.94 -0.40
CA PRO A 291 19.11 4.55 0.84
C PRO A 291 17.59 4.52 0.65
N PRO A 292 16.87 3.56 1.26
CA PRO A 292 15.43 3.42 1.07
C PRO A 292 14.71 4.61 1.69
N ALA A 293 14.13 5.45 0.84
CA ALA A 293 13.25 6.55 1.20
C ALA A 293 12.43 7.01 0.00
N ASP A 294 11.15 7.29 0.23
CA ASP A 294 10.31 8.05 -0.70
C ASP A 294 10.46 9.56 -0.40
N VAL A 295 10.27 10.41 -1.42
CA VAL A 295 10.42 11.86 -1.28
C VAL A 295 9.06 12.48 -1.01
N LEU A 296 8.91 13.19 0.10
CA LEU A 296 7.72 13.97 0.41
C LEU A 296 7.97 15.44 0.11
N VAL A 297 7.15 16.02 -0.77
CA VAL A 297 7.12 17.44 -1.09
C VAL A 297 5.86 18.04 -0.48
N THR A 298 6.02 19.05 0.38
CA THR A 298 4.90 19.82 0.90
C THR A 298 4.69 21.07 0.06
N LEU A 299 3.46 21.24 -0.42
CA LEU A 299 3.10 22.31 -1.34
C LEU A 299 2.21 23.33 -0.64
N PRO A 300 2.64 24.58 -0.41
CA PRO A 300 1.75 25.59 0.15
C PRO A 300 0.63 25.92 -0.84
N VAL A 301 -0.61 25.82 -0.38
CA VAL A 301 -1.80 26.27 -1.12
C VAL A 301 -2.19 27.62 -0.55
N ASN A 302 -1.85 28.70 -1.25
CA ASN A 302 -2.22 30.05 -0.83
C ASN A 302 -3.63 30.38 -1.37
N THR A 303 -4.41 31.12 -0.57
CA THR A 303 -5.73 31.64 -0.95
C THR A 303 -5.71 32.60 -2.15
N ASP A 304 -4.52 33.07 -2.53
CA ASP A 304 -4.33 34.18 -3.47
C ASP A 304 -3.99 33.71 -4.89
N GLY A 305 -4.03 32.40 -5.15
CA GLY A 305 -3.81 31.84 -6.49
C GLY A 305 -2.35 31.82 -6.97
N THR A 306 -1.37 32.06 -6.08
CA THR A 306 0.04 31.71 -6.33
C THR A 306 0.26 30.23 -6.02
N ASP A 307 -0.48 29.37 -6.70
CA ASP A 307 -0.25 27.93 -6.63
C ASP A 307 1.06 27.60 -7.35
N VAL A 308 1.87 26.75 -6.74
CA VAL A 308 2.95 26.09 -7.48
C VAL A 308 2.26 25.21 -8.51
N ASP A 309 2.38 25.58 -9.78
CA ASP A 309 1.85 24.79 -10.88
C ASP A 309 2.60 23.45 -10.95
N LEU A 310 1.99 22.44 -10.32
CA LEU A 310 2.51 21.10 -10.24
C LEU A 310 2.73 20.50 -11.64
N ALA A 311 1.91 20.88 -12.63
CA ALA A 311 2.04 20.36 -13.99
C ALA A 311 3.32 20.88 -14.68
N SER A 312 3.69 22.15 -14.45
CA SER A 312 4.93 22.72 -14.99
C SER A 312 6.18 22.32 -14.19
N GLY A 313 6.07 22.17 -12.86
CA GLY A 313 7.20 21.82 -11.99
C GLY A 313 7.55 20.33 -11.98
N TRP A 314 6.56 19.45 -12.20
CA TRP A 314 6.71 18.00 -12.07
C TRP A 314 7.85 17.39 -12.91
N PRO A 315 8.02 17.70 -14.22
CA PRO A 315 9.10 17.12 -15.00
C PRO A 315 10.49 17.45 -14.44
N ALA A 316 10.66 18.68 -13.92
CA ALA A 316 11.91 19.12 -13.32
C ALA A 316 12.16 18.43 -11.97
N TRP A 317 11.13 18.28 -11.13
CA TRP A 317 11.24 17.56 -9.86
C TRP A 317 11.57 16.08 -10.07
N ARG A 318 10.88 15.43 -11.02
CA ARG A 318 11.13 14.04 -11.39
C ARG A 318 12.57 13.83 -11.86
N ALA A 319 13.11 14.73 -12.68
CA ALA A 319 14.48 14.63 -13.18
C ALA A 319 15.57 14.73 -12.10
N LEU A 320 15.28 15.39 -10.96
CA LEU A 320 16.22 15.50 -9.83
C LEU A 320 16.18 14.29 -8.89
N VAL A 321 15.03 13.63 -8.82
CA VAL A 321 14.81 12.48 -7.94
C VAL A 321 15.21 11.20 -8.68
N GLU A 322 16.12 10.40 -8.09
CA GLU A 322 16.61 9.15 -8.68
C GLU A 322 15.49 8.23 -9.19
N ASP A 323 15.77 7.48 -10.26
CA ASP A 323 14.86 6.49 -10.80
C ASP A 323 14.47 5.44 -9.76
N GLY A 324 13.16 5.16 -9.67
CA GLY A 324 12.59 4.23 -8.70
C GLY A 324 12.25 4.82 -7.33
N ARG A 325 12.47 6.12 -7.08
CA ARG A 325 11.94 6.77 -5.86
C ARG A 325 10.56 7.36 -6.12
N LYS A 326 9.60 7.02 -5.29
CA LYS A 326 8.27 7.61 -5.34
C LYS A 326 8.32 9.05 -4.82
N ILE A 327 7.67 9.97 -5.52
CA ILE A 327 7.42 11.32 -5.02
C ILE A 327 5.99 11.36 -4.49
N CYS A 328 5.84 11.85 -3.27
CA CYS A 328 4.59 12.11 -2.58
C CYS A 328 4.43 13.63 -2.49
N VAL A 329 3.28 14.16 -2.91
CA VAL A 329 2.96 15.58 -2.82
C VAL A 329 1.83 15.74 -1.82
N LEU A 330 2.08 16.54 -0.78
CA LEU A 330 1.11 16.88 0.25
C LEU A 330 0.81 18.39 0.18
N PRO A 331 -0.38 18.80 -0.28
CA PRO A 331 -0.80 20.19 -0.19
C PRO A 331 -0.98 20.62 1.27
N VAL A 332 -0.58 21.84 1.59
CA VAL A 332 -0.56 22.40 2.96
C VAL A 332 -1.24 23.75 2.97
N MET A 333 -2.19 23.92 3.88
CA MET A 333 -2.91 25.16 4.11
C MET A 333 -2.92 25.47 5.61
N ASN A 334 -2.52 26.69 6.02
CA ASN A 334 -2.49 27.09 7.43
C ASN A 334 -1.74 26.11 8.37
N ARG A 335 -0.65 25.49 7.89
CA ARG A 335 0.12 24.43 8.58
C ARG A 335 -0.65 23.12 8.82
N LEU A 336 -1.74 22.91 8.10
CA LEU A 336 -2.49 21.66 8.07
C LEU A 336 -2.26 20.97 6.73
N GLY A 337 -2.00 19.66 6.76
CA GLY A 337 -1.85 18.83 5.57
C GLY A 337 -3.22 18.41 5.02
N LEU A 338 -3.48 18.71 3.74
CA LEU A 338 -4.69 18.34 3.03
C LEU A 338 -4.55 16.94 2.42
N THR A 339 -4.79 15.92 3.24
CA THR A 339 -4.62 14.51 2.82
C THR A 339 -5.57 14.07 1.71
N SER A 340 -6.74 14.70 1.59
CA SER A 340 -7.71 14.46 0.50
C SER A 340 -7.22 14.90 -0.88
N LEU A 341 -6.24 15.82 -0.93
CA LEU A 341 -5.62 16.31 -2.15
C LEU A 341 -4.19 15.74 -2.33
N ALA A 342 -3.80 14.79 -1.49
CA ALA A 342 -2.49 14.18 -1.57
C ALA A 342 -2.37 13.34 -2.84
N THR A 343 -1.23 13.47 -3.51
CA THR A 343 -0.92 12.68 -4.70
C THR A 343 0.43 11.99 -4.54
N SER A 344 0.62 10.85 -5.20
CA SER A 344 1.93 10.21 -5.27
C SER A 344 2.12 9.41 -6.54
N GLY A 345 3.38 9.19 -6.90
CA GLY A 345 3.74 8.27 -7.96
C GLY A 345 5.21 8.34 -8.34
N PHE A 346 5.56 7.59 -9.38
CA PHE A 346 6.91 7.56 -9.93
C PHE A 346 7.00 8.56 -11.09
N ASP A 347 6.51 8.20 -12.28
CA ASP A 347 6.56 9.06 -13.46
C ASP A 347 5.33 9.97 -13.62
N ARG A 348 4.20 9.53 -13.07
CA ARG A 348 2.94 10.28 -13.03
C ARG A 348 2.38 10.26 -11.62
N LEU A 349 1.74 11.35 -11.21
CA LEU A 349 1.09 11.48 -9.93
C LEU A 349 -0.35 10.94 -9.98
N PHE A 350 -0.72 10.18 -8.97
CA PHE A 350 -2.07 9.66 -8.77
C PHE A 350 -2.61 10.12 -7.42
N PRO A 351 -3.92 10.36 -7.29
CA PRO A 351 -4.53 10.64 -6.00
C PRO A 351 -4.30 9.46 -5.04
N VAL A 352 -4.03 9.79 -3.78
CA VAL A 352 -3.83 8.79 -2.72
C VAL A 352 -5.19 8.39 -2.18
N LEU A 353 -5.61 7.18 -2.50
CA LEU A 353 -6.88 6.63 -2.06
C LEU A 353 -6.66 5.31 -1.29
N PRO A 354 -7.26 5.15 -0.10
CA PRO A 354 -8.04 6.15 0.63
C PRO A 354 -7.14 7.22 1.28
N HIS A 355 -7.67 8.42 1.52
CA HIS A 355 -6.90 9.62 1.93
C HIS A 355 -6.17 9.44 3.28
N GLU A 356 -6.61 8.49 4.11
CA GLU A 356 -5.96 8.11 5.37
C GLU A 356 -4.54 7.58 5.16
N LEU A 357 -4.22 7.00 3.99
CA LEU A 357 -2.87 6.55 3.66
C LEU A 357 -1.84 7.69 3.60
N ALA A 358 -2.29 8.95 3.44
CA ALA A 358 -1.43 10.12 3.47
C ALA A 358 -1.26 10.71 4.89
N GLN A 359 -1.98 10.23 5.91
CA GLN A 359 -1.84 10.72 7.29
C GLN A 359 -0.40 10.63 7.85
N PRO A 360 0.37 9.54 7.62
CA PRO A 360 1.75 9.47 8.08
C PRO A 360 2.65 10.57 7.49
N TRP A 361 2.28 11.15 6.34
CA TRP A 361 3.06 12.20 5.69
C TRP A 361 2.98 13.51 6.45
N CYS A 362 1.82 13.81 7.06
CA CYS A 362 1.66 14.95 7.95
C CYS A 362 2.67 14.86 9.12
N ALA A 363 2.76 13.69 9.76
CA ALA A 363 3.72 13.48 10.86
C ALA A 363 5.19 13.65 10.40
N ALA A 364 5.55 13.12 9.22
CA ALA A 364 6.90 13.28 8.66
C ALA A 364 7.25 14.75 8.34
N ALA A 365 6.26 15.54 7.93
CA ALA A 365 6.41 16.97 7.69
C ALA A 365 6.27 17.84 8.96
N GLY A 366 5.94 17.26 10.12
CA GLY A 366 5.65 18.01 11.36
C GLY A 366 4.35 18.81 11.30
N LEU A 367 3.37 18.35 10.53
CA LEU A 367 2.05 18.95 10.31
C LEU A 367 0.94 18.09 10.93
N GLU A 368 -0.19 18.71 11.23
CA GLU A 368 -1.42 17.99 11.57
C GLU A 368 -2.27 17.79 10.31
N ALA A 369 -3.03 16.69 10.22
CA ALA A 369 -3.98 16.50 9.13
C ALA A 369 -5.15 17.48 9.28
N ALA A 370 -5.59 18.09 8.18
CA ALA A 370 -6.74 18.98 8.20
C ALA A 370 -8.01 18.21 8.61
N PRO A 371 -8.76 18.68 9.63
CA PRO A 371 -10.02 18.06 10.03
C PRO A 371 -11.13 18.53 9.09
N LEU A 372 -11.23 17.86 7.94
CA LEU A 372 -12.15 18.19 6.84
C LEU A 372 -13.58 17.67 7.09
N ASP A 373 -14.12 17.91 8.28
CA ASP A 373 -15.42 17.38 8.72
C ASP A 373 -16.56 17.80 7.80
N SER A 374 -16.60 19.08 7.42
CA SER A 374 -17.65 19.64 6.57
C SER A 374 -17.52 19.14 5.14
N LEU A 375 -16.30 19.11 4.60
CA LEU A 375 -16.04 18.54 3.27
C LEU A 375 -16.37 17.05 3.20
N ASN A 376 -16.01 16.28 4.23
CA ASN A 376 -16.31 14.85 4.31
C ASN A 376 -17.83 14.61 4.37
N ALA A 377 -18.56 15.42 5.11
CA ALA A 377 -20.02 15.36 5.12
C ALA A 377 -20.64 15.76 3.78
N PHE A 378 -20.12 16.79 3.12
CA PHE A 378 -20.55 17.15 1.77
C PHE A 378 -20.32 16.02 0.78
N THR A 379 -19.16 15.36 0.85
CA THR A 379 -18.84 14.19 0.01
C THR A 379 -19.80 13.02 0.27
N ARG A 380 -20.17 12.79 1.54
CA ARG A 380 -21.19 11.78 1.91
C ARG A 380 -22.59 12.13 1.41
N LEU A 381 -22.87 13.42 1.17
CA LEU A 381 -24.12 13.89 0.61
C LEU A 381 -24.13 13.81 -0.93
N THR A 382 -23.03 14.17 -1.60
CA THR A 382 -22.96 14.18 -3.07
C THR A 382 -22.77 12.78 -3.67
N ASN A 383 -22.10 11.85 -2.98
CA ASN A 383 -21.85 10.51 -3.53
C ASN A 383 -23.14 9.70 -3.77
N PRO A 384 -24.05 9.52 -2.78
CA PRO A 384 -25.31 8.82 -3.00
C PRO A 384 -26.20 9.53 -4.02
N LEU A 385 -26.16 10.86 -4.04
CA LEU A 385 -26.90 11.66 -5.03
C LEU A 385 -26.43 11.40 -6.46
N ALA A 386 -25.11 11.36 -6.69
CA ALA A 386 -24.55 11.00 -7.99
C ALA A 386 -24.87 9.55 -8.38
N GLU A 387 -24.90 8.63 -7.41
CA GLU A 387 -25.28 7.24 -7.64
C GLU A 387 -26.77 7.11 -8.03
N LEU A 388 -27.69 7.79 -7.34
CA LEU A 388 -29.12 7.82 -7.69
C LEU A 388 -29.35 8.38 -9.10
N GLN A 389 -28.71 9.52 -9.43
CA GLN A 389 -28.78 10.09 -10.78
C GLN A 389 -28.25 9.13 -11.85
N GLY A 390 -27.19 8.37 -11.53
CA GLY A 390 -26.66 7.32 -12.41
C GLY A 390 -27.64 6.17 -12.61
N ILE A 391 -28.28 5.69 -11.55
CA ILE A 391 -29.30 4.63 -11.61
C ILE A 391 -30.51 5.11 -12.44
N ASP A 392 -30.96 6.34 -12.24
CA ASP A 392 -32.09 6.92 -12.99
C ASP A 392 -31.77 7.03 -14.48
N ALA A 393 -30.58 7.53 -14.84
CA ALA A 393 -30.13 7.60 -16.23
C ALA A 393 -30.07 6.20 -16.87
N TYR A 394 -29.54 5.22 -16.15
CA TYR A 394 -29.50 3.83 -16.60
C TYR A 394 -30.90 3.24 -16.79
N TRP A 395 -31.83 3.45 -15.85
CA TRP A 395 -33.22 3.01 -15.97
C TRP A 395 -33.96 3.66 -17.13
N CYS A 396 -33.73 4.95 -17.39
CA CYS A 396 -34.25 5.64 -18.56
C CYS A 396 -33.77 4.98 -19.86
N SER A 397 -32.53 4.50 -19.92
CA SER A 397 -31.98 3.82 -21.10
C SER A 397 -32.50 2.39 -21.28
N LYS A 398 -32.65 1.63 -20.18
CA LYS A 398 -33.05 0.21 -20.18
C LYS A 398 -34.56 0.00 -20.27
N GLY A 399 -35.36 0.94 -19.77
CA GLY A 399 -36.83 0.90 -19.77
C GLY A 399 -37.48 -0.13 -18.85
N THR A 400 -36.72 -1.02 -18.20
CA THR A 400 -37.23 -2.03 -17.26
C THR A 400 -36.41 -2.05 -15.98
N ARG A 401 -37.08 -2.26 -14.84
CA ARG A 401 -36.48 -2.30 -13.50
C ARG A 401 -36.55 -3.72 -12.93
N THR A 402 -35.45 -4.18 -12.37
CA THR A 402 -35.40 -5.47 -11.65
C THR A 402 -35.57 -5.25 -10.14
N PRO A 403 -36.06 -6.25 -9.39
CA PRO A 403 -36.21 -6.13 -7.94
C PRO A 403 -34.89 -5.81 -7.21
N GLU A 404 -33.77 -6.28 -7.75
CA GLU A 404 -32.45 -6.03 -7.19
C GLU A 404 -32.00 -4.58 -7.40
N GLU A 405 -32.23 -4.01 -8.60
CA GLU A 405 -31.97 -2.60 -8.87
C GLU A 405 -32.83 -1.70 -7.97
N GLU A 406 -34.09 -2.05 -7.75
CA GLU A 406 -34.99 -1.31 -6.83
C GLU A 406 -34.57 -1.44 -5.35
N ARG A 407 -33.92 -2.54 -4.98
CA ARG A 407 -33.35 -2.73 -3.63
C ARG A 407 -32.13 -1.83 -3.44
N ILE A 408 -31.23 -1.78 -4.42
CA ILE A 408 -30.05 -0.91 -4.40
C ILE A 408 -30.48 0.55 -4.36
N TYR A 409 -31.39 0.98 -5.24
CA TYR A 409 -31.89 2.35 -5.25
C TYR A 409 -32.43 2.80 -3.89
N ARG A 410 -33.24 1.95 -3.23
CA ARG A 410 -33.75 2.25 -1.89
C ARG A 410 -32.63 2.38 -0.85
N ALA A 411 -31.66 1.48 -0.85
CA ALA A 411 -30.53 1.54 0.08
C ALA A 411 -29.68 2.82 -0.12
N VAL A 412 -29.46 3.23 -1.37
CA VAL A 412 -28.75 4.48 -1.68
C VAL A 412 -29.57 5.70 -1.25
N SER A 413 -30.90 5.67 -1.44
CA SER A 413 -31.80 6.72 -0.96
C SER A 413 -31.80 6.84 0.56
N GLU A 414 -31.84 5.74 1.30
CA GLU A 414 -31.73 5.72 2.76
C GLU A 414 -30.38 6.31 3.22
N THR A 415 -29.28 5.96 2.53
CA THR A 415 -27.96 6.53 2.79
C THR A 415 -27.92 8.04 2.55
N LEU A 416 -28.63 8.53 1.54
CA LEU A 416 -28.75 9.98 1.27
C LEU A 416 -29.52 10.70 2.38
N ASP A 417 -30.61 10.12 2.87
CA ASP A 417 -31.40 10.68 3.97
C ASP A 417 -30.57 10.77 5.26
N GLU A 418 -29.83 9.72 5.61
CA GLU A 418 -28.88 9.74 6.74
C GLU A 418 -27.80 10.82 6.56
N ALA A 419 -27.24 10.96 5.35
CA ALA A 419 -26.25 12.00 5.05
C ALA A 419 -26.83 13.41 5.14
N ARG A 420 -28.10 13.60 4.75
CA ARG A 420 -28.84 14.87 4.88
C ARG A 420 -29.06 15.25 6.34
N GLU A 421 -29.42 14.30 7.20
CA GLU A 421 -29.52 14.52 8.63
C GLU A 421 -28.16 14.87 9.25
N ALA A 422 -27.11 14.14 8.89
CA ALA A 422 -25.75 14.41 9.35
C ALA A 422 -25.27 15.82 8.96
N TRP A 423 -25.48 16.23 7.70
CA TRP A 423 -25.22 17.60 7.22
C TRP A 423 -25.99 18.64 8.03
N SER A 424 -27.26 18.34 8.32
CA SER A 424 -28.13 19.23 9.10
C SER A 424 -27.70 19.38 10.56
N ASN A 425 -26.95 18.42 11.10
CA ASN A 425 -26.47 18.46 12.48
C ASN A 425 -25.06 19.07 12.63
N LEU A 426 -24.40 19.42 11.52
CA LEU A 426 -23.10 20.09 11.57
C LEU A 426 -23.22 21.54 12.06
N ALA A 427 -22.20 21.97 12.80
CA ALA A 427 -22.04 23.35 13.26
C ALA A 427 -21.51 24.26 12.13
N LEU A 428 -22.28 24.36 11.05
CA LEU A 428 -22.06 25.27 9.90
C LEU A 428 -22.84 26.58 10.10
N THR A 429 -22.47 27.63 9.36
CA THR A 429 -23.31 28.83 9.24
C THR A 429 -24.58 28.49 8.46
N ASP A 430 -25.68 29.19 8.76
CA ASP A 430 -26.98 28.97 8.11
C ASP A 430 -26.89 29.13 6.59
N ASP A 431 -26.05 30.05 6.10
CA ASP A 431 -25.82 30.27 4.67
C ASP A 431 -25.17 29.07 3.97
N ILE A 432 -24.10 28.50 4.54
CA ILE A 432 -23.40 27.33 3.96
C ILE A 432 -24.30 26.09 4.01
N LYS A 433 -24.98 25.91 5.14
CA LYS A 433 -25.90 24.82 5.36
C LYS A 433 -27.07 24.86 4.37
N GLY A 434 -27.66 26.05 4.19
CA GLY A 434 -28.74 26.31 3.23
C GLY A 434 -28.29 26.09 1.79
N ALA A 435 -27.10 26.57 1.41
CA ALA A 435 -26.55 26.35 0.07
C ALA A 435 -26.34 24.87 -0.26
N GLY A 436 -25.82 24.06 0.69
CA GLY A 436 -25.64 22.62 0.50
C GLY A 436 -26.97 21.87 0.32
N LEU A 437 -28.00 22.24 1.10
CA LEU A 437 -29.34 21.65 0.97
C LEU A 437 -30.06 22.10 -0.31
N GLN A 438 -29.88 23.36 -0.72
CA GLN A 438 -30.43 23.84 -1.99
C GLN A 438 -29.80 23.09 -3.17
N LEU A 439 -28.49 22.86 -3.15
CA LEU A 439 -27.80 22.07 -4.17
C LEU A 439 -28.35 20.64 -4.24
N LEU A 440 -28.62 20.02 -3.08
CA LEU A 440 -29.26 18.71 -3.00
C LEU A 440 -30.65 18.70 -3.65
N ASP A 441 -31.52 19.64 -3.28
CA ASP A 441 -32.90 19.68 -3.77
C ASP A 441 -32.94 19.93 -5.29
N VAL A 442 -32.10 20.82 -5.81
CA VAL A 442 -31.97 21.10 -7.27
C VAL A 442 -31.40 19.89 -8.01
N ALA A 443 -30.45 19.16 -7.41
CA ALA A 443 -29.89 17.95 -8.02
C ALA A 443 -30.89 16.79 -8.05
N LEU A 444 -31.72 16.62 -7.01
CA LEU A 444 -32.81 15.63 -6.99
C LEU A 444 -33.91 15.96 -8.02
N GLN A 445 -34.12 17.23 -8.33
CA GLN A 445 -35.02 17.68 -9.40
C GLN A 445 -34.43 17.47 -10.80
N GLY A 446 -33.17 17.03 -10.90
CA GLY A 446 -32.47 16.80 -12.18
C GLY A 446 -31.90 18.06 -12.82
N GLU A 447 -32.01 19.22 -12.18
CA GLU A 447 -31.50 20.51 -12.67
C GLU A 447 -29.99 20.67 -12.45
N PHE A 448 -29.40 19.86 -11.58
CA PHE A 448 -27.96 19.82 -11.30
C PHE A 448 -27.40 18.39 -11.47
N PRO A 449 -27.00 17.99 -12.70
CA PRO A 449 -26.68 16.60 -13.03
C PRO A 449 -25.23 16.25 -12.66
N ILE A 450 -24.97 16.02 -11.38
CA ILE A 450 -23.66 15.66 -10.81
C ILE A 450 -23.08 14.41 -11.48
N ALA A 451 -23.89 13.36 -11.68
CA ALA A 451 -23.40 12.10 -12.26
C ALA A 451 -22.87 12.27 -13.70
N ASN A 452 -23.60 13.02 -14.52
CA ASN A 452 -23.19 13.32 -15.90
C ASN A 452 -22.00 14.28 -15.94
N ALA A 453 -21.97 15.27 -15.04
CA ALA A 453 -20.84 16.19 -14.90
C ALA A 453 -19.55 15.45 -14.52
N ALA A 454 -19.63 14.49 -13.60
CA ALA A 454 -18.53 13.63 -13.21
C ALA A 454 -18.06 12.71 -14.35
N ALA A 455 -19.00 12.10 -15.10
CA ALA A 455 -18.67 11.29 -16.28
C ALA A 455 -17.92 12.12 -17.34
N ARG A 456 -18.43 13.30 -17.69
CA ARG A 456 -17.77 14.23 -18.62
C ARG A 456 -16.40 14.67 -18.15
N LEU A 457 -16.22 14.90 -16.86
CA LEU A 457 -14.91 15.21 -16.29
C LEU A 457 -13.89 14.08 -16.52
N LEU A 458 -14.32 12.81 -16.43
CA LEU A 458 -13.47 11.66 -16.76
C LEU A 458 -13.09 11.63 -18.26
N HIS A 459 -13.93 12.17 -19.13
CA HIS A 459 -13.63 12.38 -20.55
C HIS A 459 -12.83 13.67 -20.83
N GLY A 460 -12.39 14.39 -19.80
CA GLY A 460 -11.64 15.65 -19.94
C GLY A 460 -12.49 16.87 -20.25
N GLU A 461 -13.83 16.75 -20.23
CA GLU A 461 -14.75 17.85 -20.46
C GLU A 461 -15.17 18.50 -19.13
N ARG A 462 -14.87 19.79 -18.96
CA ARG A 462 -15.33 20.56 -17.81
C ARG A 462 -16.73 21.14 -18.05
N THR A 463 -17.56 21.09 -17.02
CA THR A 463 -18.93 21.61 -17.03
C THR A 463 -19.12 22.61 -15.90
N GLN A 464 -20.08 23.52 -16.05
CA GLN A 464 -20.42 24.51 -15.02
C GLN A 464 -20.79 23.85 -13.67
N THR A 465 -21.38 22.66 -13.69
CA THR A 465 -21.68 21.85 -12.50
C THR A 465 -20.40 21.52 -11.71
N ILE A 466 -19.32 21.14 -12.41
CA ILE A 466 -18.02 20.88 -11.77
C ILE A 466 -17.44 22.17 -11.19
N ASP A 467 -17.51 23.30 -11.91
CA ASP A 467 -16.97 24.58 -11.40
C ASP A 467 -17.67 25.04 -10.10
N VAL A 468 -18.99 24.83 -10.01
CA VAL A 468 -19.78 25.13 -8.81
C VAL A 468 -19.41 24.19 -7.66
N ILE A 469 -19.25 22.89 -7.93
CA ILE A 469 -18.83 21.90 -6.92
C ILE A 469 -17.41 22.21 -6.42
N GLU A 470 -16.46 22.48 -7.32
CA GLU A 470 -15.06 22.84 -6.98
C GLU A 470 -15.03 24.09 -6.10
N SER A 471 -15.80 25.13 -6.46
CA SER A 471 -15.91 26.36 -5.67
C SER A 471 -16.47 26.10 -4.27
N PHE A 472 -17.50 25.25 -4.16
CA PHE A 472 -18.11 24.91 -2.87
C PHE A 472 -17.17 24.07 -2.00
N VAL A 473 -16.49 23.08 -2.61
CA VAL A 473 -15.47 22.24 -1.96
C VAL A 473 -14.31 23.09 -1.42
N LEU A 474 -13.84 24.06 -2.21
CA LEU A 474 -12.82 25.02 -1.77
C LEU A 474 -13.31 25.84 -0.57
N GLY A 475 -14.53 26.36 -0.61
CA GLY A 475 -15.14 27.12 0.48
C GLY A 475 -15.24 26.31 1.79
N LEU A 476 -15.68 25.05 1.72
CA LEU A 476 -15.75 24.15 2.87
C LEU A 476 -14.36 23.82 3.42
N THR A 477 -13.39 23.59 2.54
CA THR A 477 -11.99 23.31 2.93
C THR A 477 -11.40 24.50 3.70
N LEU A 478 -11.63 25.72 3.21
CA LEU A 478 -11.20 26.95 3.89
C LEU A 478 -11.86 27.10 5.25
N PHE A 479 -13.17 26.87 5.34
CA PHE A 479 -13.94 26.94 6.58
C PHE A 479 -13.40 25.97 7.65
N ASP A 480 -13.20 24.71 7.28
CA ASP A 480 -12.69 23.66 8.18
C ASP A 480 -11.26 23.98 8.68
N CYS A 481 -10.40 24.47 7.78
CA CYS A 481 -9.02 24.84 8.13
C CYS A 481 -8.95 26.10 9.02
N GLN A 482 -9.83 27.09 8.82
CA GLN A 482 -9.86 28.31 9.63
C GLN A 482 -10.34 28.06 11.06
N ARG A 483 -11.40 27.27 11.24
CA ARG A 483 -11.95 26.94 12.57
C ARG A 483 -10.93 26.28 13.49
N THR A 484 -10.02 25.51 12.90
CA THR A 484 -8.95 24.80 13.62
C THR A 484 -7.82 25.75 14.03
N GLY A 485 -7.51 26.75 13.19
CA GLY A 485 -6.57 27.83 13.51
C GLY A 485 -7.00 28.68 14.70
N GLU A 486 -8.30 28.98 14.82
CA GLU A 486 -8.85 29.77 15.93
C GLU A 486 -8.85 29.00 17.26
N ARG A 487 -9.19 27.71 17.25
CA ARG A 487 -9.14 26.83 18.43
C ARG A 487 -7.72 26.63 18.96
N SER A 488 -6.74 26.47 18.07
CA SER A 488 -5.33 26.31 18.44
C SER A 488 -4.68 27.60 18.94
N ALA A 489 -5.16 28.77 18.51
CA ALA A 489 -4.75 30.07 19.06
C ALA A 489 -5.30 30.32 20.47
N GLN A 490 -6.55 29.93 20.75
CA GLN A 490 -7.18 30.06 22.08
C GLN A 490 -6.60 29.12 23.14
N THR A 491 -6.04 27.98 22.73
CA THR A 491 -5.43 26.99 23.66
C THR A 491 -3.97 27.34 24.03
N ARG A 492 -3.37 28.34 23.35
CA ARG A 492 -1.99 28.82 23.60
C ARG A 492 -1.94 30.16 24.35
N GLN A 493 -3.09 30.74 24.70
CA GLN A 493 -3.24 31.83 25.67
C GLN A 493 -3.61 31.24 27.02
#